data_AF-A0A7S3PP56-F1
#
_entry.id   AF-A0A7S3PP56-F1
#
_cell.length_a   1.000
_cell.length_b   1.000
_cell.length_c   1.000
_cell.angle_alpha   90.00
_cell.angle_beta   90.00
_cell.angle_gamma   90.00
#
_symmetry.space_group_name_H-M   'P 1'
#
loop_
_entity.id
_entity.type
_entity.pdbx_description
1 polymer ?
#
loop_
_entity_poly.entity_id
_entity_poly.type
_entity_poly.pdbx_seq_one_letter_code
_entity_poly.pdbx_strand_id
1 'polypeptide(L)'
;MDSKSGTLSTGQLVIATVVGSALIFATYNEKQRIKKWIVDRRGNRRNFRVPPALRKGDKVAVLACSSGVAAVFPWVRDQGLKRLREEFGLVPVTYPSMEKVNSTPEERAAEINNAFADPGIKGIICSIGGDDLNRVIKFVDEEVIRKNPKCLFGYSDITTLHLLMFKCGIVSYYGANLMAQFGMSGKMHDFTVQSITEASMDRTMNKTLKPSDEFLDGYLEWGNKGNLTKIAEMEKNELGWIWYTWDEERSSTSAPPGIIKGRLFGGCVSTLYKNLGIGRYVPLYGEITGAILFIETSETMPHSSTVYDFLATLGELEILQQFRAILVGRPKTHDRGLIPPIGRIGYQVEQQNVVIRAVKEYCSHENLPVCVFNLDFGHTDPQTIVPCGGMATLNPSKREIIFDYQN
;
A
#
# COMPACT_ATOMS: atom_id res chain seq x y z
N MET A 1 -3.46 -73.29 2.11
CA MET A 1 -3.70 -73.17 0.66
C MET A 1 -5.19 -72.87 0.54
N ASP A 2 -5.69 -71.66 0.29
CA ASP A 2 -5.11 -70.56 -0.48
C ASP A 2 -5.50 -69.19 0.09
N SER A 3 -4.51 -68.29 0.07
CA SER A 3 -4.63 -66.86 0.25
C SER A 3 -5.27 -66.23 -1.00
N LYS A 4 -6.39 -65.52 -0.85
CA LYS A 4 -6.81 -64.50 -1.83
C LYS A 4 -6.38 -63.12 -1.36
N SER A 5 -5.11 -62.80 -1.58
CA SER A 5 -4.62 -61.42 -1.59
C SER A 5 -5.13 -60.74 -2.87
N GLY A 6 -6.16 -59.92 -2.73
CA GLY A 6 -6.60 -59.03 -3.82
C GLY A 6 -5.60 -57.90 -4.00
N THR A 7 -4.64 -58.08 -4.90
CA THR A 7 -3.79 -57.00 -5.39
C THR A 7 -4.64 -56.06 -6.24
N LEU A 8 -4.89 -54.85 -5.73
CA LEU A 8 -5.39 -53.74 -6.54
C LEU A 8 -4.38 -53.49 -7.66
N SER A 9 -4.85 -53.44 -8.91
CA SER A 9 -3.96 -53.14 -10.04
C SER A 9 -3.39 -51.74 -9.88
N THR A 10 -2.19 -51.52 -10.44
CA THR A 10 -1.45 -50.24 -10.37
C THR A 10 -2.30 -49.05 -10.83
N GLY A 11 -3.30 -49.27 -11.70
CA GLY A 11 -4.26 -48.24 -12.12
C GLY A 11 -5.30 -47.86 -11.07
N GLN A 12 -5.74 -48.78 -10.21
CA GLN A 12 -6.73 -48.49 -9.15
C GLN A 12 -6.11 -47.74 -7.96
N LEU A 13 -4.82 -47.96 -7.68
CA LEU A 13 -4.08 -47.21 -6.65
C LEU A 13 -3.81 -45.75 -7.08
N VAL A 14 -3.58 -45.52 -8.38
CA VAL A 14 -3.42 -44.17 -8.95
C VAL A 14 -4.73 -43.39 -8.90
N ILE A 15 -5.87 -44.02 -9.21
CA ILE A 15 -7.19 -43.35 -9.16
C ILE A 15 -7.56 -42.97 -7.72
N ALA A 16 -7.33 -43.83 -6.73
CA ALA A 16 -7.62 -43.51 -5.32
C ALA A 16 -6.73 -42.36 -4.78
N THR A 17 -5.48 -42.29 -5.21
CA THR A 17 -4.54 -41.22 -4.83
C THR A 17 -4.89 -39.90 -5.52
N VAL A 18 -5.30 -39.93 -6.80
CA VAL A 18 -5.72 -38.73 -7.55
C VAL A 18 -7.06 -38.18 -7.04
N VAL A 19 -8.02 -39.04 -6.70
CA VAL A 19 -9.32 -38.61 -6.16
C VAL A 19 -9.20 -38.09 -4.72
N GLY A 20 -8.37 -38.73 -3.89
CA GLY A 20 -8.06 -38.22 -2.54
C GLY A 20 -7.33 -36.88 -2.57
N SER A 21 -6.39 -36.70 -3.50
CA SER A 21 -5.68 -35.43 -3.72
C SER A 21 -6.61 -34.35 -4.27
N ALA A 22 -7.51 -34.68 -5.19
CA ALA A 22 -8.50 -33.76 -5.73
C ALA A 22 -9.54 -33.34 -4.68
N LEU A 23 -9.96 -34.23 -3.77
CA LEU A 23 -10.84 -33.88 -2.65
C LEU A 23 -10.12 -33.01 -1.60
N ILE A 24 -8.83 -33.27 -1.32
CA ILE A 24 -8.03 -32.44 -0.41
C ILE A 24 -7.73 -31.07 -1.03
N PHE A 25 -7.45 -31.00 -2.34
CA PHE A 25 -7.30 -29.73 -3.06
C PHE A 25 -8.62 -28.99 -3.20
N ALA A 26 -9.75 -29.68 -3.40
CA ALA A 26 -11.08 -29.05 -3.47
C ALA A 26 -11.53 -28.52 -2.10
N THR A 27 -11.27 -29.25 -1.01
CA THR A 27 -11.63 -28.80 0.35
C THR A 27 -10.67 -27.76 0.94
N TYR A 28 -9.37 -27.81 0.57
CA TYR A 28 -8.42 -26.72 0.87
C TYR A 28 -8.74 -25.47 0.06
N ASN A 29 -9.10 -25.63 -1.22
CA ASN A 29 -9.61 -24.53 -2.04
C ASN A 29 -10.97 -24.03 -1.55
N GLU A 30 -11.90 -24.83 -1.08
CA GLU A 30 -13.21 -24.34 -0.59
C GLU A 30 -13.12 -23.52 0.71
N LYS A 31 -12.16 -23.82 1.59
CA LYS A 31 -11.94 -23.01 2.81
C LYS A 31 -11.27 -21.67 2.53
N GLN A 32 -10.58 -21.52 1.39
CA GLN A 32 -9.95 -20.27 0.93
C GLN A 32 -10.73 -19.56 -0.21
N ARG A 33 -11.55 -20.30 -0.97
CA ARG A 33 -12.40 -19.77 -2.05
C ARG A 33 -13.60 -19.08 -1.43
N ILE A 34 -13.68 -17.79 -1.73
CA ILE A 34 -14.88 -16.95 -1.64
C ILE A 34 -15.22 -16.51 -0.21
N LYS A 35 -14.24 -16.01 0.54
CA LYS A 35 -14.54 -14.84 1.37
C LYS A 35 -14.49 -13.62 0.47
N LYS A 36 -15.63 -13.26 -0.12
CA LYS A 36 -15.78 -11.98 -0.84
C LYS A 36 -15.29 -10.86 0.08
N TRP A 37 -14.36 -10.05 -0.40
CA TRP A 37 -13.77 -8.93 0.33
C TRP A 37 -14.73 -7.78 0.47
N ILE A 38 -15.33 -7.39 -0.66
CA ILE A 38 -16.16 -6.20 -0.77
C ILE A 38 -17.62 -6.60 -0.86
N VAL A 39 -17.97 -7.87 -0.66
CA VAL A 39 -19.36 -8.30 -0.64
C VAL A 39 -19.66 -8.92 0.72
N ASP A 40 -20.75 -8.51 1.36
CA ASP A 40 -21.20 -9.11 2.61
C ASP A 40 -21.70 -10.54 2.39
N ARG A 41 -22.00 -11.27 3.47
CA ARG A 41 -22.53 -12.64 3.38
C ARG A 41 -23.87 -12.72 2.63
N ARG A 42 -24.53 -11.59 2.38
CA ARG A 42 -25.83 -11.45 1.70
C ARG A 42 -25.69 -11.02 0.23
N GLY A 43 -24.47 -10.83 -0.28
CA GLY A 43 -24.26 -10.46 -1.68
C GLY A 43 -24.21 -8.94 -1.94
N ASN A 44 -24.26 -8.08 -0.92
CA ASN A 44 -24.22 -6.63 -1.08
C ASN A 44 -22.80 -6.09 -1.08
N ARG A 45 -22.49 -5.10 -1.94
CA ARG A 45 -21.23 -4.36 -1.85
C ARG A 45 -21.11 -3.74 -0.44
N ARG A 46 -20.00 -3.99 0.25
CA ARG A 46 -19.68 -3.43 1.56
C ARG A 46 -19.41 -1.94 1.40
N ASN A 47 -20.10 -1.14 2.21
CA ASN A 47 -19.76 0.26 2.35
C ASN A 47 -18.42 0.37 3.08
N PHE A 48 -17.48 1.09 2.49
CA PHE A 48 -16.25 1.46 3.16
C PHE A 48 -16.58 2.44 4.29
N ARG A 49 -15.93 2.26 5.43
CA ARG A 49 -16.03 3.16 6.58
C ARG A 49 -14.77 4.00 6.64
N VAL A 50 -14.95 5.31 6.59
CA VAL A 50 -13.90 6.25 6.95
C VAL A 50 -13.80 6.28 8.47
N PRO A 51 -12.61 5.99 9.06
CA PRO A 51 -12.42 6.10 10.50
C PRO A 51 -12.67 7.54 10.99
N PRO A 52 -13.03 7.78 12.26
CA PRO A 52 -13.16 9.14 12.79
C PRO A 52 -11.88 9.96 12.59
N ALA A 53 -12.02 11.26 12.32
CA ALA A 53 -10.90 12.19 12.25
C ALA A 53 -10.23 12.34 13.62
N LEU A 54 -8.90 12.47 13.61
CA LEU A 54 -8.08 12.76 14.78
C LEU A 54 -8.24 14.23 15.21
N ARG A 55 -8.06 14.48 16.49
CA ARG A 55 -8.08 15.80 17.12
C ARG A 55 -6.87 15.97 18.02
N LYS A 56 -6.51 17.23 18.28
CA LYS A 56 -5.50 17.54 19.30
C LYS A 56 -5.94 16.93 20.64
N GLY A 57 -5.01 16.26 21.32
CA GLY A 57 -5.23 15.50 22.55
C GLY A 57 -5.55 14.01 22.33
N ASP A 58 -5.88 13.58 21.11
CA ASP A 58 -6.16 12.17 20.83
C ASP A 58 -4.91 11.30 21.03
N LYS A 59 -5.11 10.13 21.63
CA LYS A 59 -4.05 9.13 21.76
C LYS A 59 -3.90 8.37 20.45
N VAL A 60 -2.65 8.26 19.98
CA VAL A 60 -2.30 7.42 18.81
C VAL A 60 -1.33 6.34 19.21
N ALA A 61 -1.63 5.10 18.84
CA ALA A 61 -0.71 3.99 19.05
C ALA A 61 0.46 4.10 18.07
N VAL A 62 1.68 3.91 18.58
CA VAL A 62 2.90 3.89 17.78
C VAL A 62 3.62 2.58 18.04
N LEU A 63 3.72 1.74 17.02
CA LEU A 63 4.23 0.37 17.15
C LEU A 63 4.96 -0.10 15.88
N ALA A 64 5.84 -1.10 16.03
CA ALA A 64 6.57 -1.71 14.94
C ALA A 64 5.78 -2.90 14.37
N CYS A 65 4.90 -2.61 13.40
CA CYS A 65 4.12 -3.63 12.70
C CYS A 65 5.02 -4.58 11.88
N SER A 66 6.05 -4.03 11.24
CA SER A 66 7.06 -4.76 10.46
C SER A 66 8.42 -4.67 11.16
N SER A 67 9.39 -3.91 10.66
CA SER A 67 10.73 -3.85 11.24
C SER A 67 10.80 -3.16 12.61
N GLY A 68 11.53 -3.76 13.55
CA GLY A 68 11.84 -3.19 14.87
C GLY A 68 12.97 -2.14 14.86
N VAL A 69 13.30 -1.55 13.71
CA VAL A 69 14.44 -0.62 13.54
C VAL A 69 14.35 0.64 14.42
N ALA A 70 13.16 0.98 14.91
CA ALA A 70 12.97 2.08 15.86
C ALA A 70 13.77 1.90 17.15
N ALA A 71 14.04 0.66 17.55
CA ALA A 71 14.89 0.33 18.69
C ALA A 71 16.38 0.55 18.40
N VAL A 72 16.80 0.48 17.13
CA VAL A 72 18.19 0.70 16.70
C VAL A 72 18.53 2.19 16.66
N PHE A 73 17.58 3.03 16.25
CA PHE A 73 17.76 4.47 16.11
C PHE A 73 16.81 5.26 17.02
N PRO A 74 16.98 5.18 18.36
CA PRO A 74 16.05 5.80 19.31
C PRO A 74 15.97 7.32 19.15
N TRP A 75 17.03 8.01 18.71
CA TRP A 75 16.98 9.46 18.48
C TRP A 75 16.08 9.86 17.31
N VAL A 76 15.97 9.03 16.27
CA VAL A 76 15.03 9.24 15.14
C VAL A 76 13.61 8.97 15.61
N ARG A 77 13.41 7.87 16.34
CA ARG A 77 12.12 7.52 16.97
C ARG A 77 11.62 8.65 17.86
N ASP A 78 12.45 9.11 18.79
CA ASP A 78 12.08 10.11 19.80
C ASP A 78 11.78 11.46 19.15
N GLN A 79 12.48 11.82 18.07
CA GLN A 79 12.13 12.98 17.25
C GLN A 79 10.74 12.83 16.61
N GLY A 80 10.43 11.67 16.03
CA GLY A 80 9.09 11.42 15.49
C GLY A 80 7.99 11.52 16.55
N LEU A 81 8.22 10.93 17.73
CA LEU A 81 7.29 11.04 18.86
C LEU A 81 7.13 12.48 19.35
N LYS A 82 8.21 13.27 19.34
CA LYS A 82 8.18 14.70 19.66
C LYS A 82 7.32 15.48 18.66
N ARG A 83 7.51 15.28 17.35
CA ARG A 83 6.73 16.00 16.32
C ARG A 83 5.25 15.62 16.31
N LEU A 84 4.90 14.36 16.61
CA LEU A 84 3.50 13.99 16.84
C LEU A 84 2.84 14.83 17.94
N ARG A 85 3.56 15.12 19.02
CA ARG A 85 3.08 15.96 20.12
C ARG A 85 3.05 17.44 19.75
N GLU A 86 4.13 17.96 19.18
CA GLU A 86 4.31 19.40 19.01
C GLU A 86 3.65 19.95 17.74
N GLU A 87 3.73 19.24 16.61
CA GLU A 87 3.20 19.70 15.32
C GLU A 87 1.72 19.33 15.15
N PHE A 88 1.32 18.14 15.62
CA PHE A 88 -0.04 17.63 15.45
C PHE A 88 -0.88 17.65 16.72
N GLY A 89 -0.28 17.91 17.89
CA GLY A 89 -1.00 17.91 19.17
C GLY A 89 -1.51 16.53 19.59
N LEU A 90 -0.96 15.44 19.04
CA LEU A 90 -1.37 14.07 19.34
C LEU A 90 -0.59 13.51 20.54
N VAL A 91 -1.16 12.52 21.23
CA VAL A 91 -0.53 11.86 22.38
C VAL A 91 -0.05 10.48 21.95
N PRO A 92 1.23 10.29 21.58
CA PRO A 92 1.71 8.98 21.18
C PRO A 92 1.78 8.01 22.37
N VAL A 93 1.23 6.81 22.18
CA VAL A 93 1.29 5.67 23.10
C VAL A 93 2.14 4.59 22.44
N THR A 94 3.34 4.37 22.97
CA THR A 94 4.29 3.40 22.42
C THR A 94 4.05 1.99 22.97
N TYR A 95 4.39 0.99 22.16
CA TYR A 95 4.29 -0.43 22.52
C TYR A 95 5.69 -1.07 22.64
N PRO A 96 5.84 -2.22 23.32
CA PRO A 96 7.15 -2.87 23.52
C PRO A 96 7.98 -3.08 22.24
N SER A 97 7.35 -3.34 21.10
CA SER A 97 8.04 -3.48 19.81
C SER A 97 8.84 -2.25 19.38
N MET A 98 8.54 -1.06 19.92
CA MET A 98 9.31 0.17 19.67
C MET A 98 10.69 0.19 20.32
N GLU A 99 10.95 -0.73 21.26
CA GLU A 99 12.21 -0.87 21.99
C GLU A 99 12.87 -2.24 21.75
N LYS A 100 12.23 -3.12 20.98
CA LYS A 100 12.69 -4.49 20.71
C LYS A 100 12.81 -4.77 19.22
N VAL A 101 14.05 -4.89 18.73
CA VAL A 101 14.38 -5.19 17.32
C VAL A 101 13.73 -6.50 16.85
N ASN A 102 13.84 -7.55 17.66
CA ASN A 102 13.44 -8.91 17.29
C ASN A 102 12.13 -9.33 17.99
N SER A 103 11.08 -8.52 17.87
CA SER A 103 9.76 -8.92 18.33
C SER A 103 9.20 -10.03 17.43
N THR A 104 8.69 -11.10 18.04
CA THR A 104 8.10 -12.23 17.32
C THR A 104 6.87 -11.78 16.51
N PRO A 105 6.48 -12.53 15.46
CA PRO A 105 5.25 -12.23 14.74
C PRO A 105 4.00 -12.18 15.63
N GLU A 106 3.91 -13.05 16.62
CA GLU A 106 2.82 -13.14 17.59
C GLU A 106 2.78 -11.94 18.53
N GLU A 107 3.94 -11.50 19.05
CA GLU A 107 4.04 -10.28 19.87
C GLU A 107 3.59 -9.05 19.08
N ARG A 108 4.09 -8.86 17.85
CA ARG A 108 3.70 -7.73 17.00
C ARG A 108 2.22 -7.76 16.65
N ALA A 109 1.66 -8.93 16.37
CA ALA A 109 0.24 -9.07 16.10
C ALA A 109 -0.62 -8.79 17.34
N ALA A 110 -0.18 -9.22 18.53
CA ALA A 110 -0.85 -8.91 19.79
C ALA A 110 -0.90 -7.39 20.03
N GLU A 111 0.21 -6.68 19.77
CA GLU A 111 0.23 -5.21 19.86
C GLU A 111 -0.72 -4.54 18.85
N ILE A 112 -0.76 -5.01 17.60
CA ILE A 112 -1.73 -4.53 16.60
C ILE A 112 -3.16 -4.75 17.10
N ASN A 113 -3.49 -5.96 17.56
CA ASN A 113 -4.82 -6.31 18.06
C ASN A 113 -5.20 -5.44 19.27
N ASN A 114 -4.28 -5.25 20.22
CA ASN A 114 -4.49 -4.40 21.40
C ASN A 114 -4.74 -2.94 21.01
N ALA A 115 -3.96 -2.39 20.07
CA ALA A 115 -4.12 -1.03 19.61
C ALA A 115 -5.47 -0.80 18.92
N PHE A 116 -5.97 -1.77 18.16
CA PHE A 116 -7.32 -1.72 17.59
C PHE A 116 -8.41 -1.92 18.64
N ALA A 117 -8.22 -2.82 19.61
CA ALA A 117 -9.21 -3.10 20.64
C ALA A 117 -9.40 -1.95 21.66
N ASP A 118 -8.36 -1.15 21.91
CA ASP A 118 -8.40 -0.06 22.90
C ASP A 118 -9.27 1.12 22.40
N PRO A 119 -10.42 1.43 23.05
CA PRO A 119 -11.25 2.57 22.68
C PRO A 119 -10.61 3.94 22.97
N GLY A 120 -9.58 3.99 23.81
CA GLY A 120 -8.78 5.18 24.11
C GLY A 120 -7.83 5.57 22.97
N ILE A 121 -7.40 4.61 22.15
CA ILE A 121 -6.58 4.87 20.95
C ILE A 121 -7.49 5.32 19.80
N LYS A 122 -7.16 6.42 19.13
CA LYS A 122 -7.94 6.99 18.01
C LYS A 122 -7.30 6.77 16.64
N GLY A 123 -5.99 6.52 16.61
CA GLY A 123 -5.25 6.20 15.40
C GLY A 123 -4.03 5.34 15.69
N ILE A 124 -3.47 4.74 14.64
CA ILE A 124 -2.27 3.91 14.67
C ILE A 124 -1.29 4.48 13.65
N ILE A 125 -0.05 4.68 14.06
CA ILE A 125 1.06 5.12 13.22
C ILE A 125 2.11 4.02 13.26
N CYS A 126 2.32 3.37 12.12
CA CYS A 126 3.35 2.36 11.97
C CYS A 126 4.74 3.01 12.09
N SER A 127 5.66 2.37 12.82
CA SER A 127 6.98 2.93 13.03
C SER A 127 7.77 3.05 11.72
N ILE A 128 7.80 1.97 10.94
CA ILE A 128 8.46 1.86 9.65
C ILE A 128 7.93 0.62 8.89
N GLY A 129 8.27 0.49 7.61
CA GLY A 129 8.11 -0.74 6.83
C GLY A 129 9.10 -1.85 7.22
N GLY A 130 9.40 -2.75 6.29
CA GLY A 130 10.26 -3.92 6.50
C GLY A 130 10.02 -4.95 5.40
N ASP A 131 10.05 -6.23 5.72
CA ASP A 131 9.88 -7.29 4.72
C ASP A 131 9.04 -8.49 5.18
N ASP A 132 8.60 -8.52 6.45
CA ASP A 132 8.07 -9.72 7.09
C ASP A 132 6.68 -9.57 7.72
N LEU A 133 5.94 -8.47 7.45
CA LEU A 133 4.58 -8.26 7.98
C LEU A 133 3.60 -9.37 7.54
N ASN A 134 3.89 -10.07 6.44
CA ASN A 134 3.14 -11.27 6.01
C ASN A 134 3.22 -12.45 6.99
N ARG A 135 4.22 -12.49 7.88
CA ARG A 135 4.32 -13.46 9.00
C ARG A 135 3.45 -13.03 10.17
N VAL A 136 3.39 -11.73 10.45
CA VAL A 136 2.61 -11.12 11.54
C VAL A 136 1.10 -11.19 11.26
N ILE A 137 0.70 -10.86 10.02
CA ILE A 137 -0.72 -10.66 9.66
C ILE A 137 -1.60 -11.90 9.86
N LYS A 138 -1.00 -13.10 9.94
CA LYS A 138 -1.71 -14.36 10.20
C LYS A 138 -2.32 -14.42 11.61
N PHE A 139 -1.80 -13.64 12.55
CA PHE A 139 -2.21 -13.60 13.95
C PHE A 139 -3.04 -12.35 14.27
N VAL A 140 -3.27 -11.47 13.29
CA VAL A 140 -4.07 -10.27 13.46
C VAL A 140 -5.56 -10.62 13.35
N ASP A 141 -6.36 -10.18 14.32
CA ASP A 141 -7.78 -10.45 14.40
C ASP A 141 -8.58 -9.46 13.52
N GLU A 142 -9.07 -9.97 12.40
CA GLU A 142 -9.88 -9.22 11.44
C GLU A 142 -11.19 -8.68 12.06
N GLU A 143 -11.81 -9.40 13.00
CA GLU A 143 -13.05 -8.94 13.65
C GLU A 143 -12.77 -7.80 14.63
N VAL A 144 -11.63 -7.81 15.32
CA VAL A 144 -11.21 -6.70 16.18
C VAL A 144 -11.04 -5.42 15.36
N ILE A 145 -10.36 -5.50 14.21
CA ILE A 145 -10.21 -4.37 13.27
C ILE A 145 -11.59 -3.93 12.76
N ARG A 146 -12.43 -4.87 12.34
CA ARG A 146 -13.77 -4.54 11.81
C ARG A 146 -14.64 -3.82 12.84
N LYS A 147 -14.60 -4.22 14.10
CA LYS A 147 -15.42 -3.59 15.15
C LYS A 147 -14.87 -2.23 15.59
N ASN A 148 -13.58 -1.97 15.37
CA ASN A 148 -12.90 -0.78 15.87
C ASN A 148 -12.16 -0.03 14.73
N PRO A 149 -12.86 0.57 13.75
CA PRO A 149 -12.20 1.33 12.69
C PRO A 149 -11.45 2.53 13.28
N LYS A 150 -10.15 2.63 12.97
CA LYS A 150 -9.25 3.71 13.40
C LYS A 150 -8.40 4.16 12.22
N CYS A 151 -7.91 5.40 12.27
CA CYS A 151 -6.94 5.86 11.27
C CYS A 151 -5.67 4.99 11.36
N LEU A 152 -5.19 4.47 10.23
CA LEU A 152 -3.95 3.71 10.15
C LEU A 152 -3.02 4.40 9.15
N PHE A 153 -1.84 4.81 9.61
CA PHE A 153 -0.79 5.41 8.79
C PHE A 153 0.42 4.48 8.65
N GLY A 154 0.92 4.39 7.43
CA GLY A 154 2.19 3.76 7.08
C GLY A 154 2.29 3.47 5.59
N TYR A 155 3.45 3.01 5.11
CA TYR A 155 3.66 2.63 3.71
C TYR A 155 4.73 1.54 3.59
N SER A 156 5.07 1.13 2.37
CA SER A 156 6.00 0.04 2.08
C SER A 156 5.40 -1.31 2.48
N ASP A 157 6.08 -2.13 3.28
CA ASP A 157 5.57 -3.43 3.76
C ASP A 157 4.26 -3.35 4.55
N ILE A 158 3.95 -2.18 5.11
CA ILE A 158 2.65 -1.86 5.73
C ILE A 158 1.48 -2.01 4.74
N THR A 159 1.74 -2.04 3.42
CA THR A 159 0.76 -2.42 2.39
C THR A 159 -0.04 -3.65 2.79
N THR A 160 0.57 -4.66 3.41
CA THR A 160 -0.15 -5.87 3.87
C THR A 160 -1.29 -5.55 4.85
N LEU A 161 -1.09 -4.58 5.74
CA LEU A 161 -2.11 -4.14 6.68
C LEU A 161 -3.16 -3.24 6.00
N HIS A 162 -2.75 -2.41 5.03
CA HIS A 162 -3.70 -1.65 4.19
C HIS A 162 -4.64 -2.57 3.41
N LEU A 163 -4.13 -3.68 2.87
CA LEU A 163 -4.95 -4.69 2.20
C LEU A 163 -5.95 -5.36 3.17
N LEU A 164 -5.54 -5.64 4.41
CA LEU A 164 -6.44 -6.13 5.45
C LEU A 164 -7.53 -5.09 5.80
N MET A 165 -7.16 -3.82 5.95
CA MET A 165 -8.11 -2.72 6.18
C MET A 165 -9.12 -2.61 5.02
N PHE A 166 -8.64 -2.71 3.78
CA PHE A 166 -9.46 -2.72 2.59
C PHE A 166 -10.45 -3.89 2.58
N LYS A 167 -10.00 -5.10 2.94
CA LYS A 167 -10.86 -6.29 3.14
C LYS A 167 -11.91 -6.09 4.23
N CYS A 168 -11.57 -5.36 5.29
CA CYS A 168 -12.48 -4.98 6.35
C CYS A 168 -13.48 -3.89 5.93
N GLY A 169 -13.36 -3.33 4.73
CA GLY A 169 -14.15 -2.17 4.28
C GLY A 169 -13.85 -0.94 5.13
N ILE A 170 -12.57 -0.69 5.43
CA ILE A 170 -12.13 0.45 6.23
C ILE A 170 -11.08 1.22 5.42
N VAL A 171 -11.27 2.53 5.33
CA VAL A 171 -10.27 3.42 4.70
C VAL A 171 -9.05 3.51 5.61
N SER A 172 -7.87 3.39 5.01
CA SER A 172 -6.57 3.55 5.68
C SER A 172 -5.70 4.53 4.91
N TYR A 173 -4.62 5.02 5.49
CA TYR A 173 -3.87 6.16 4.99
C TYR A 173 -2.44 5.75 4.64
N TYR A 174 -2.17 5.57 3.34
CA TYR A 174 -0.88 5.11 2.83
C TYR A 174 0.11 6.29 2.81
N GLY A 175 1.14 6.22 3.65
CA GLY A 175 2.15 7.25 3.86
C GLY A 175 2.41 7.51 5.35
N ALA A 176 3.38 8.38 5.65
CA ALA A 176 3.70 8.87 7.00
C ALA A 176 4.04 7.78 8.03
N ASN A 177 5.13 7.04 7.78
CA ASN A 177 5.73 6.20 8.83
C ASN A 177 6.39 7.11 9.90
N LEU A 178 6.41 6.66 11.17
CA LEU A 178 7.05 7.42 12.26
C LEU A 178 8.49 7.78 11.93
N MET A 179 9.32 6.79 11.57
CA MET A 179 10.76 6.96 11.42
C MET A 179 11.12 7.79 10.19
N ALA A 180 10.43 7.54 9.06
CA ALA A 180 10.75 8.13 7.77
C ALA A 180 10.23 9.56 7.62
N GLN A 181 9.00 9.86 8.06
CA GLN A 181 8.43 11.21 7.92
C GLN A 181 8.52 11.99 9.22
N PHE A 182 7.93 11.51 10.32
CA PHE A 182 7.96 12.26 11.58
C PHE A 182 9.37 12.33 12.18
N GLY A 183 10.19 11.30 11.99
CA GLY A 183 11.56 11.21 12.50
C GLY A 183 12.61 11.87 11.61
N MET A 184 12.24 12.37 10.42
CA MET A 184 13.19 12.83 9.40
C MET A 184 14.12 13.95 9.89
N SER A 185 15.35 13.99 9.39
CA SER A 185 16.34 15.02 9.76
C SER A 185 15.85 16.44 9.47
N GLY A 186 16.21 17.39 10.34
CA GLY A 186 15.90 18.81 10.14
C GLY A 186 14.48 19.16 10.53
N LYS A 187 13.61 19.40 9.54
CA LYS A 187 12.17 19.67 9.73
C LYS A 187 11.33 18.76 8.84
N MET A 188 10.07 18.53 9.22
CA MET A 188 9.11 17.90 8.30
C MET A 188 8.89 18.81 7.09
N HIS A 189 8.67 18.22 5.92
CA HIS A 189 8.27 18.99 4.74
C HIS A 189 6.85 19.53 4.95
N ASP A 190 6.68 20.83 4.74
CA ASP A 190 5.38 21.51 4.92
C ASP A 190 4.28 20.85 4.05
N PHE A 191 4.65 20.39 2.85
CA PHE A 191 3.81 19.57 1.97
C PHE A 191 3.27 18.31 2.68
N THR A 192 4.16 17.52 3.29
CA THR A 192 3.79 16.29 4.01
C THR A 192 2.96 16.60 5.25
N VAL A 193 3.31 17.66 6.00
CA VAL A 193 2.52 18.11 7.18
C VAL A 193 1.09 18.46 6.77
N GLN A 194 0.93 19.21 5.67
CA GLN A 194 -0.38 19.56 5.14
C GLN A 194 -1.16 18.29 4.73
N SER A 195 -0.53 17.37 4.00
CA SER A 195 -1.21 16.15 3.54
C SER A 195 -1.64 15.24 4.71
N ILE A 196 -0.81 15.08 5.74
CA ILE A 196 -1.18 14.35 6.96
C ILE A 196 -2.36 15.04 7.66
N THR A 197 -2.32 16.37 7.76
CA THR A 197 -3.40 17.14 8.40
C THR A 197 -4.73 16.97 7.68
N GLU A 198 -4.74 17.05 6.34
CA GLU A 198 -5.93 16.87 5.51
C GLU A 198 -6.48 15.44 5.61
N ALA A 199 -5.60 14.43 5.62
CA ALA A 199 -6.02 13.03 5.71
C ALA A 199 -6.54 12.65 7.10
N SER A 200 -5.96 13.23 8.17
CA SER A 200 -6.20 12.78 9.54
C SER A 200 -7.11 13.67 10.37
N MET A 201 -7.05 15.00 10.22
CA MET A 201 -7.69 15.96 11.14
C MET A 201 -8.67 16.89 10.43
N ASP A 202 -8.23 17.62 9.41
CA ASP A 202 -9.04 18.60 8.68
C ASP A 202 -9.42 18.08 7.29
N ARG A 203 -10.39 17.17 7.30
CA ARG A 203 -10.89 16.52 6.09
C ARG A 203 -11.87 17.37 5.30
N THR A 204 -12.11 18.62 5.70
CA THR A 204 -13.17 19.47 5.12
C THR A 204 -12.87 19.89 3.68
N MET A 205 -11.62 19.72 3.23
CA MET A 205 -11.12 20.25 1.97
C MET A 205 -10.83 19.14 0.96
N ASN A 206 -11.76 18.88 0.03
CA ASN A 206 -11.47 18.11 -1.19
C ASN A 206 -10.64 18.99 -2.14
N LYS A 207 -9.35 19.14 -1.84
CA LYS A 207 -8.44 19.96 -2.66
C LYS A 207 -7.94 19.17 -3.85
N THR A 208 -7.82 19.88 -4.97
CA THR A 208 -6.99 19.42 -6.08
C THR A 208 -5.55 19.32 -5.58
N LEU A 209 -5.01 18.10 -5.66
CA LEU A 209 -3.62 17.80 -5.36
C LEU A 209 -2.71 18.51 -6.36
N LYS A 210 -1.49 18.84 -5.93
CA LYS A 210 -0.47 19.46 -6.77
C LYS A 210 0.84 18.67 -6.65
N PRO A 211 1.65 18.61 -7.73
CA PRO A 211 3.00 18.08 -7.61
C PRO A 211 3.81 18.91 -6.62
N SER A 212 4.77 18.29 -5.92
CA SER A 212 5.75 19.04 -5.14
C SER A 212 6.67 19.84 -6.07
N ASP A 213 7.13 21.02 -5.63
CA ASP A 213 8.11 21.82 -6.42
C ASP A 213 9.51 21.21 -6.37
N GLU A 214 9.82 20.52 -5.26
CA GLU A 214 11.09 19.86 -5.00
C GLU A 214 10.83 18.48 -4.39
N PHE A 215 11.79 17.57 -4.52
CA PHE A 215 11.73 16.23 -3.96
C PHE A 215 13.08 15.80 -3.37
N LEU A 216 13.03 14.82 -2.48
CA LEU A 216 14.18 14.14 -1.91
C LEU A 216 14.09 12.66 -2.26
N ASP A 217 15.16 12.14 -2.83
CA ASP A 217 15.30 10.74 -3.20
C ASP A 217 16.48 10.13 -2.43
N GLY A 218 16.30 10.06 -1.13
CA GLY A 218 17.36 9.73 -0.17
C GLY A 218 17.01 10.19 1.24
N TYR A 219 17.92 9.99 2.17
CA TYR A 219 17.83 10.58 3.51
C TYR A 219 19.24 10.69 4.09
N LEU A 220 19.40 11.54 5.10
CA LEU A 220 20.64 11.58 5.87
C LEU A 220 20.71 10.37 6.79
N GLU A 221 21.85 9.67 6.77
CA GLU A 221 22.04 8.41 7.49
C GLU A 221 21.64 8.49 8.96
N TRP A 222 20.70 7.63 9.36
CA TRP A 222 20.15 7.61 10.70
C TRP A 222 21.17 7.21 11.75
N GLY A 223 22.13 6.36 11.41
CA GLY A 223 23.22 5.93 12.30
C GLY A 223 24.11 7.07 12.79
N ASN A 224 24.15 8.20 12.08
CA ASN A 224 24.83 9.40 12.52
C ASN A 224 23.85 10.35 13.20
N LYS A 225 23.80 10.33 14.54
CA LYS A 225 22.95 11.22 15.35
C LYS A 225 23.15 12.72 15.02
N GLY A 226 24.34 13.12 14.57
CA GLY A 226 24.63 14.50 14.16
C GLY A 226 23.89 14.95 12.90
N ASN A 227 23.28 14.04 12.16
CA ASN A 227 22.43 14.37 11.02
C ASN A 227 21.03 14.80 11.43
N LEU A 228 20.59 14.53 12.68
CA LEU A 228 19.19 14.72 13.09
C LEU A 228 18.69 16.16 12.94
N THR A 229 19.58 17.15 13.10
CA THR A 229 19.25 18.59 12.97
C THR A 229 19.54 19.17 11.58
N LYS A 230 20.12 18.38 10.67
CA LYS A 230 20.48 18.85 9.32
C LYS A 230 19.30 18.72 8.37
N ILE A 231 19.22 19.62 7.41
CA ILE A 231 18.25 19.54 6.31
C ILE A 231 18.95 18.83 5.15
N ALA A 232 18.31 17.80 4.60
CA ALA A 232 18.78 17.15 3.39
C ALA A 232 18.61 18.10 2.19
N GLU A 233 19.54 18.07 1.24
CA GLU A 233 19.44 18.85 0.02
C GLU A 233 18.33 18.28 -0.88
N MET A 234 17.45 19.16 -1.37
CA MET A 234 16.33 18.80 -2.23
C MET A 234 16.69 18.97 -3.70
N GLU A 235 16.07 18.16 -4.56
CA GLU A 235 16.17 18.25 -6.01
C GLU A 235 14.92 18.93 -6.58
N LYS A 236 15.07 19.74 -7.64
CA LYS A 236 13.91 20.35 -8.31
C LYS A 236 13.06 19.30 -9.03
N ASN A 237 11.74 19.39 -8.88
CA ASN A 237 10.80 18.53 -9.58
C ASN A 237 10.38 19.17 -10.93
N GLU A 238 11.30 19.25 -11.89
CA GLU A 238 11.05 19.92 -13.17
C GLU A 238 9.99 19.21 -14.04
N LEU A 239 9.84 17.89 -13.86
CA LEU A 239 8.91 17.08 -14.65
C LEU A 239 7.46 17.15 -14.16
N GLY A 240 7.25 17.45 -12.87
CA GLY A 240 5.93 17.35 -12.25
C GLY A 240 5.29 15.97 -12.48
N TRP A 241 3.97 15.91 -12.58
CA TRP A 241 3.27 14.66 -12.93
C TRP A 241 3.19 14.43 -14.43
N ILE A 242 3.40 13.19 -14.84
CA ILE A 242 3.39 12.78 -16.25
C ILE A 242 2.07 12.06 -16.51
N TRP A 243 1.22 12.63 -17.36
CA TRP A 243 -0.08 12.07 -17.73
C TRP A 243 0.02 11.31 -19.05
N TYR A 244 -0.56 10.10 -19.10
CA TYR A 244 -0.61 9.25 -20.28
C TYR A 244 -2.05 8.76 -20.52
N THR A 245 -2.65 9.23 -21.62
CA THR A 245 -4.10 9.15 -21.92
C THR A 245 -4.48 8.30 -23.12
N TRP A 246 -3.51 7.67 -23.80
CA TRP A 246 -3.71 6.75 -24.94
C TRP A 246 -4.35 7.41 -26.16
N ASP A 247 -4.11 8.71 -26.36
CA ASP A 247 -4.82 9.48 -27.40
C ASP A 247 -4.49 8.99 -28.82
N GLU A 248 -3.30 8.42 -29.05
CA GLU A 248 -2.89 7.86 -30.34
C GLU A 248 -3.45 6.45 -30.58
N GLU A 249 -3.68 5.67 -29.51
CA GLU A 249 -4.13 4.28 -29.57
C GLU A 249 -5.66 4.13 -29.46
N ARG A 250 -6.36 5.19 -29.10
CA ARG A 250 -7.83 5.24 -29.12
C ARG A 250 -8.30 5.45 -30.57
N SER A 251 -9.34 4.71 -30.98
CA SER A 251 -10.00 4.96 -32.26
C SER A 251 -10.38 6.44 -32.38
N SER A 252 -10.25 7.04 -33.56
CA SER A 252 -10.63 8.44 -33.84
C SER A 252 -12.10 8.78 -33.53
N THR A 253 -12.92 7.76 -33.29
CA THR A 253 -14.33 7.87 -32.86
C THR A 253 -14.52 7.82 -31.34
N SER A 254 -13.47 7.57 -30.55
CA SER A 254 -13.54 7.42 -29.10
C SER A 254 -13.48 8.78 -28.43
N ALA A 255 -14.45 9.08 -27.56
CA ALA A 255 -14.39 10.28 -26.75
C ALA A 255 -13.12 10.27 -25.87
N PRO A 256 -12.50 11.44 -25.60
CA PRO A 256 -11.41 11.55 -24.63
C PRO A 256 -11.87 11.00 -23.28
N PRO A 257 -10.94 10.49 -22.44
CA PRO A 257 -11.33 9.97 -21.13
C PRO A 257 -12.03 11.08 -20.33
N GLY A 258 -13.30 10.83 -20.00
CA GLY A 258 -14.07 11.70 -19.12
C GLY A 258 -13.53 11.71 -17.69
N ILE A 259 -14.25 12.37 -16.78
CA ILE A 259 -13.90 12.37 -15.35
C ILE A 259 -13.95 10.93 -14.82
N ILE A 260 -12.86 10.48 -14.21
CA ILE A 260 -12.74 9.15 -13.62
C ILE A 260 -12.99 9.28 -12.13
N LYS A 261 -13.93 8.50 -11.59
CA LYS A 261 -14.16 8.37 -10.16
C LYS A 261 -14.05 6.90 -9.78
N GLY A 262 -13.18 6.59 -8.82
CA GLY A 262 -12.92 5.22 -8.43
C GLY A 262 -12.37 5.11 -7.02
N ARG A 263 -12.51 3.92 -6.44
CA ARG A 263 -11.92 3.61 -5.13
C ARG A 263 -10.44 3.32 -5.29
N LEU A 264 -9.61 3.85 -4.39
CA LEU A 264 -8.17 3.62 -4.40
C LEU A 264 -7.84 2.22 -3.85
N PHE A 265 -7.04 1.47 -4.58
CA PHE A 265 -6.51 0.16 -4.17
C PHE A 265 -5.05 0.05 -4.59
N GLY A 266 -4.19 -0.49 -3.73
CA GLY A 266 -2.77 -0.71 -4.07
C GLY A 266 -1.82 -0.47 -2.91
N GLY A 267 -0.60 -0.02 -3.23
CA GLY A 267 0.53 0.11 -2.30
C GLY A 267 1.88 -0.23 -2.95
N CYS A 268 2.83 -0.72 -2.16
CA CYS A 268 4.17 -1.05 -2.62
C CYS A 268 4.18 -2.30 -3.50
N VAL A 269 4.74 -2.22 -4.72
CA VAL A 269 4.71 -3.32 -5.71
C VAL A 269 5.31 -4.60 -5.14
N SER A 270 6.46 -4.55 -4.48
CA SER A 270 7.11 -5.72 -3.90
C SER A 270 6.24 -6.41 -2.84
N THR A 271 5.47 -5.63 -2.07
CA THR A 271 4.57 -6.15 -1.04
C THR A 271 3.25 -6.66 -1.63
N LEU A 272 2.69 -5.97 -2.63
CA LEU A 272 1.53 -6.44 -3.39
C LEU A 272 1.85 -7.77 -4.06
N TYR A 273 3.00 -7.87 -4.73
CA TYR A 273 3.41 -9.06 -5.46
C TYR A 273 3.66 -10.25 -4.52
N LYS A 274 4.28 -10.00 -3.35
CA LYS A 274 4.41 -11.00 -2.27
C LYS A 274 3.06 -11.51 -1.77
N ASN A 275 2.08 -10.62 -1.54
CA ASN A 275 0.73 -11.03 -1.13
C ASN A 275 0.02 -11.83 -2.23
N LEU A 276 0.17 -11.41 -3.49
CA LEU A 276 -0.33 -12.10 -4.67
C LEU A 276 0.20 -13.53 -4.77
N GLY A 277 1.51 -13.73 -4.65
CA GLY A 277 2.14 -15.06 -4.69
C GLY A 277 1.74 -15.96 -3.52
N ILE A 278 1.41 -15.40 -2.36
CA ILE A 278 0.85 -16.14 -1.21
C ILE A 278 -0.62 -16.52 -1.45
N GLY A 279 -1.30 -15.90 -2.41
CA GLY A 279 -2.75 -15.98 -2.56
C GLY A 279 -3.50 -15.28 -1.42
N ARG A 280 -2.84 -14.34 -0.74
CA ARG A 280 -3.44 -13.58 0.37
C ARG A 280 -3.78 -12.20 -0.10
N TYR A 281 -4.97 -11.75 0.28
CA TYR A 281 -5.44 -10.43 -0.10
C TYR A 281 -5.29 -10.17 -1.62
N VAL A 282 -5.72 -11.14 -2.43
CA VAL A 282 -6.02 -10.97 -3.86
C VAL A 282 -7.52 -10.68 -4.07
N PRO A 283 -7.91 -9.51 -4.62
CA PRO A 283 -9.31 -9.19 -4.87
C PRO A 283 -9.87 -10.11 -5.96
N LEU A 284 -11.15 -10.48 -5.85
CA LEU A 284 -11.81 -11.25 -6.90
C LEU A 284 -12.29 -10.34 -8.03
N TYR A 285 -12.49 -10.92 -9.22
CA TYR A 285 -13.13 -10.23 -10.32
C TYR A 285 -14.48 -9.64 -9.89
N GLY A 286 -14.75 -8.39 -10.27
CA GLY A 286 -15.96 -7.64 -9.90
C GLY A 286 -15.83 -6.79 -8.62
N GLU A 287 -14.88 -7.13 -7.73
CA GLU A 287 -14.71 -6.40 -6.47
C GLU A 287 -14.07 -5.03 -6.68
N ILE A 288 -13.11 -4.95 -7.58
CA ILE A 288 -12.33 -3.73 -7.89
C ILE A 288 -12.73 -3.07 -9.21
N THR A 289 -13.87 -3.45 -9.81
CA THR A 289 -14.34 -2.83 -11.06
C THR A 289 -14.55 -1.34 -10.89
N GLY A 290 -13.88 -0.55 -11.74
CA GLY A 290 -13.92 0.91 -11.70
C GLY A 290 -12.96 1.53 -10.69
N ALA A 291 -12.16 0.72 -9.98
CA ALA A 291 -11.17 1.21 -9.02
C ALA A 291 -10.03 1.97 -9.73
N ILE A 292 -9.24 2.65 -8.91
CA ILE A 292 -7.99 3.32 -9.30
C ILE A 292 -6.87 2.58 -8.60
N LEU A 293 -5.95 2.01 -9.39
CA LEU A 293 -4.75 1.38 -8.86
C LEU A 293 -3.76 2.47 -8.47
N PHE A 294 -3.15 2.39 -7.28
CA PHE A 294 -1.98 3.19 -6.94
C PHE A 294 -0.82 2.29 -6.55
N ILE A 295 0.35 2.50 -7.17
CA ILE A 295 1.54 1.66 -6.94
C ILE A 295 2.79 2.50 -6.82
N GLU A 296 3.77 1.98 -6.07
CA GLU A 296 5.09 2.58 -5.93
C GLU A 296 6.15 1.49 -5.70
N THR A 297 7.42 1.81 -5.98
CA THR A 297 8.55 0.90 -5.79
C THR A 297 9.38 1.29 -4.55
N SER A 298 9.82 0.28 -3.81
CA SER A 298 10.63 0.41 -2.60
C SER A 298 12.08 0.84 -2.82
N GLU A 299 12.77 1.10 -1.71
CA GLU A 299 14.21 1.37 -1.60
C GLU A 299 15.10 0.27 -2.17
N THR A 300 14.56 -0.94 -2.31
CA THR A 300 15.25 -2.06 -2.97
C THR A 300 15.47 -1.85 -4.47
N MET A 301 14.83 -0.82 -5.06
CA MET A 301 14.90 -0.48 -6.49
C MET A 301 14.72 -1.69 -7.40
N PRO A 302 13.55 -2.35 -7.35
CA PRO A 302 13.30 -3.56 -8.12
C PRO A 302 13.47 -3.31 -9.62
N HIS A 303 14.01 -4.30 -10.34
CA HIS A 303 14.14 -4.22 -11.79
C HIS A 303 12.75 -4.02 -12.45
N SER A 304 12.71 -3.30 -13.58
CA SER A 304 11.47 -3.00 -14.31
C SER A 304 10.70 -4.26 -14.69
N SER A 305 11.40 -5.38 -14.95
CA SER A 305 10.75 -6.68 -15.17
C SER A 305 9.92 -7.17 -13.98
N THR A 306 10.31 -6.89 -12.73
CA THR A 306 9.51 -7.26 -11.55
C THR A 306 8.19 -6.48 -11.50
N VAL A 307 8.21 -5.21 -11.92
CA VAL A 307 6.99 -4.39 -12.02
C VAL A 307 6.11 -4.88 -13.16
N TYR A 308 6.71 -5.22 -14.31
CA TYR A 308 6.00 -5.87 -15.41
C TYR A 308 5.35 -7.19 -14.96
N ASP A 309 6.11 -8.10 -14.34
CA ASP A 309 5.63 -9.42 -13.93
C ASP A 309 4.46 -9.31 -12.95
N PHE A 310 4.51 -8.35 -12.02
CA PHE A 310 3.39 -8.04 -11.14
C PHE A 310 2.13 -7.64 -11.94
N LEU A 311 2.25 -6.68 -12.85
CA LEU A 311 1.12 -6.20 -13.65
C LEU A 311 0.59 -7.25 -14.63
N ALA A 312 1.48 -8.01 -15.28
CA ALA A 312 1.14 -9.12 -16.15
C ALA A 312 0.39 -10.20 -15.35
N THR A 313 0.83 -10.52 -14.13
CA THR A 313 0.09 -11.44 -13.25
C THR A 313 -1.31 -10.90 -12.91
N LEU A 314 -1.46 -9.59 -12.66
CA LEU A 314 -2.80 -9.00 -12.51
C LEU A 314 -3.63 -9.09 -13.80
N GLY A 315 -2.99 -8.96 -14.97
CA GLY A 315 -3.61 -9.10 -16.28
C GLY A 315 -4.14 -10.51 -16.54
N GLU A 316 -3.33 -11.54 -16.25
CA GLU A 316 -3.72 -12.96 -16.35
C GLU A 316 -4.86 -13.33 -15.40
N LEU A 317 -4.97 -12.63 -14.27
CA LEU A 317 -6.07 -12.80 -13.32
C LEU A 317 -7.31 -11.95 -13.65
N GLU A 318 -7.30 -11.25 -14.79
CA GLU A 318 -8.36 -10.32 -15.20
C GLU A 318 -8.61 -9.17 -14.20
N ILE A 319 -7.60 -8.84 -13.38
CA ILE A 319 -7.66 -7.78 -12.36
C ILE A 319 -7.21 -6.44 -12.96
N LEU A 320 -6.13 -6.44 -13.76
CA LEU A 320 -5.57 -5.20 -14.30
C LEU A 320 -6.60 -4.40 -15.13
N GLN A 321 -7.41 -5.12 -15.90
CA GLN A 321 -8.42 -4.60 -16.82
C GLN A 321 -9.61 -3.94 -16.10
N GLN A 322 -9.76 -4.16 -14.80
CA GLN A 322 -10.86 -3.60 -14.00
C GLN A 322 -10.57 -2.19 -13.49
N PHE A 323 -9.32 -1.74 -13.55
CA PHE A 323 -8.93 -0.38 -13.15
C PHE A 323 -9.23 0.63 -14.25
N ARG A 324 -9.63 1.84 -13.84
CA ARG A 324 -9.89 2.97 -14.77
C ARG A 324 -8.75 3.99 -14.79
N ALA A 325 -7.87 3.94 -13.81
CA ALA A 325 -6.62 4.68 -13.80
C ALA A 325 -5.56 3.94 -12.98
N ILE A 326 -4.30 4.23 -13.26
CA ILE A 326 -3.12 3.77 -12.55
C ILE A 326 -2.30 4.99 -12.13
N LEU A 327 -2.13 5.19 -10.83
CA LEU A 327 -1.29 6.21 -10.23
C LEU A 327 0.04 5.56 -9.82
N VAL A 328 1.15 6.10 -10.29
CA VAL A 328 2.49 5.55 -10.02
C VAL A 328 3.32 6.58 -9.29
N GLY A 329 3.70 6.24 -8.05
CA GLY A 329 4.59 7.05 -7.23
C GLY A 329 5.97 7.19 -7.87
N ARG A 330 6.64 8.31 -7.61
CA ARG A 330 8.02 8.54 -8.05
C ARG A 330 8.92 7.41 -7.54
N PRO A 331 9.61 6.69 -8.44
CA PRO A 331 10.44 5.58 -8.01
C PRO A 331 11.70 6.13 -7.33
N LYS A 332 12.04 5.56 -6.18
CA LYS A 332 13.31 5.81 -5.51
C LYS A 332 14.47 5.38 -6.40
N THR A 333 15.50 6.19 -6.52
CA THR A 333 16.67 5.92 -7.37
C THR A 333 18.01 6.01 -6.63
N HIS A 334 17.95 6.12 -5.30
CA HIS A 334 19.13 6.05 -4.44
C HIS A 334 18.76 5.60 -3.01
N ASP A 335 19.48 4.61 -2.47
CA ASP A 335 19.42 4.20 -1.06
C ASP A 335 20.76 3.62 -0.59
N ARG A 336 21.36 4.17 0.47
CA ARG A 336 22.58 3.60 1.11
C ARG A 336 23.69 3.19 0.11
N GLY A 337 23.94 4.04 -0.90
CA GLY A 337 24.94 3.79 -1.94
C GLY A 337 24.49 2.88 -3.09
N LEU A 338 23.31 2.27 -3.00
CA LEU A 338 22.66 1.62 -4.12
C LEU A 338 22.15 2.69 -5.09
N ILE A 339 22.50 2.54 -6.37
CA ILE A 339 22.06 3.38 -7.50
C ILE A 339 21.68 2.43 -8.66
N PRO A 340 20.63 2.71 -9.44
CA PRO A 340 20.28 1.89 -10.59
C PRO A 340 21.42 1.83 -11.63
N PRO A 341 21.76 0.64 -12.15
CA PRO A 341 22.87 0.49 -13.11
C PRO A 341 22.73 1.33 -14.38
N ILE A 342 21.50 1.53 -14.84
CA ILE A 342 21.15 2.31 -16.03
C ILE A 342 21.00 3.82 -15.76
N GLY A 343 21.37 4.27 -14.55
CA GLY A 343 21.20 5.63 -14.09
C GLY A 343 19.75 5.96 -13.68
N ARG A 344 19.58 7.08 -12.96
CA ARG A 344 18.31 7.50 -12.36
C ARG A 344 17.21 7.70 -13.40
N ILE A 345 17.52 8.43 -14.48
CA ILE A 345 16.58 8.74 -15.58
C ILE A 345 16.20 7.46 -16.34
N GLY A 346 17.18 6.65 -16.72
CA GLY A 346 16.94 5.39 -17.43
C GLY A 346 16.02 4.47 -16.63
N TYR A 347 16.29 4.35 -15.33
CA TYR A 347 15.46 3.56 -14.42
C TYR A 347 14.03 4.10 -14.33
N GLN A 348 13.84 5.41 -14.13
CA GLN A 348 12.51 6.02 -14.11
C GLN A 348 11.72 5.75 -15.40
N VAL A 349 12.36 5.91 -16.56
CA VAL A 349 11.74 5.68 -17.88
C VAL A 349 11.38 4.21 -18.07
N GLU A 350 12.25 3.28 -17.71
CA GLU A 350 11.94 1.85 -17.82
C GLU A 350 10.76 1.44 -16.93
N GLN A 351 10.68 1.94 -15.70
CA GLN A 351 9.54 1.70 -14.81
C GLN A 351 8.23 2.21 -15.42
N GLN A 352 8.23 3.36 -16.07
CA GLN A 352 7.04 3.88 -16.75
C GLN A 352 6.67 3.02 -17.97
N ASN A 353 7.66 2.65 -18.78
CA ASN A 353 7.47 1.88 -20.00
C ASN A 353 6.86 0.51 -19.72
N VAL A 354 7.28 -0.19 -18.66
CA VAL A 354 6.70 -1.50 -18.32
C VAL A 354 5.25 -1.42 -17.85
N VAL A 355 4.86 -0.33 -17.17
CA VAL A 355 3.46 -0.08 -16.81
C VAL A 355 2.62 0.15 -18.06
N ILE A 356 3.09 1.00 -18.97
CA ILE A 356 2.42 1.26 -20.25
C ILE A 356 2.31 -0.04 -21.06
N ARG A 357 3.40 -0.80 -21.16
CA ARG A 357 3.44 -2.07 -21.88
C ARG A 357 2.41 -3.07 -21.34
N ALA A 358 2.40 -3.31 -20.03
CA ALA A 358 1.45 -4.25 -19.43
C ALA A 358 -0.01 -3.83 -19.69
N VAL A 359 -0.32 -2.53 -19.63
CA VAL A 359 -1.66 -2.05 -19.97
C VAL A 359 -1.99 -2.28 -21.46
N LYS A 360 -1.04 -2.03 -22.39
CA LYS A 360 -1.25 -2.30 -23.83
C LYS A 360 -1.54 -3.76 -24.12
N GLU A 361 -0.85 -4.67 -23.45
CA GLU A 361 -0.93 -6.10 -23.71
C GLU A 361 -2.17 -6.74 -23.09
N TYR A 362 -2.62 -6.25 -21.94
CA TYR A 362 -3.68 -6.91 -21.16
C TYR A 362 -5.03 -6.19 -21.15
N CYS A 363 -5.10 -4.89 -21.43
CA CYS A 363 -6.35 -4.12 -21.45
C CYS A 363 -6.86 -3.89 -22.88
N SER A 364 -8.18 -3.96 -23.08
CA SER A 364 -8.78 -3.66 -24.39
C SER A 364 -8.69 -2.17 -24.74
N HIS A 365 -8.62 -1.85 -26.03
CA HIS A 365 -8.56 -0.46 -26.53
C HIS A 365 -9.73 0.42 -26.05
N GLU A 366 -10.90 -0.18 -25.81
CA GLU A 366 -12.09 0.52 -25.31
C GLU A 366 -12.02 0.84 -23.80
N ASN A 367 -11.11 0.19 -23.07
CA ASN A 367 -11.02 0.27 -21.61
C ASN A 367 -9.57 0.46 -21.13
N LEU A 368 -8.80 1.30 -21.82
CA LEU A 368 -7.44 1.66 -21.39
C LEU A 368 -7.47 2.62 -20.18
N PRO A 369 -6.91 2.23 -19.02
CA PRO A 369 -6.84 3.08 -17.84
C PRO A 369 -5.90 4.27 -18.04
N VAL A 370 -6.27 5.46 -17.58
CA VAL A 370 -5.34 6.61 -17.59
C VAL A 370 -4.18 6.33 -16.65
N CYS A 371 -2.94 6.51 -17.11
CA CYS A 371 -1.76 6.38 -16.27
C CYS A 371 -1.23 7.75 -15.88
N VAL A 372 -0.90 7.94 -14.60
CA VAL A 372 -0.22 9.14 -14.11
C VAL A 372 1.02 8.70 -13.35
N PHE A 373 2.18 9.26 -13.70
CA PHE A 373 3.47 8.90 -13.13
C PHE A 373 4.10 10.06 -12.36
N ASN A 374 5.14 9.73 -11.58
CA ASN A 374 5.94 10.67 -10.80
C ASN A 374 5.12 11.36 -9.69
N LEU A 375 4.12 10.69 -9.13
CA LEU A 375 3.34 11.23 -8.02
C LEU A 375 4.14 11.22 -6.71
N ASP A 376 3.81 12.17 -5.85
CA ASP A 376 4.48 12.41 -4.57
C ASP A 376 3.98 11.46 -3.48
N PHE A 377 4.05 10.15 -3.70
CA PHE A 377 3.82 9.13 -2.67
C PHE A 377 4.77 7.95 -2.87
N GLY A 378 5.01 7.16 -1.81
CA GLY A 378 5.97 6.05 -1.84
C GLY A 378 7.31 6.44 -1.21
N HIS A 379 8.42 5.91 -1.71
CA HIS A 379 9.72 6.01 -1.03
C HIS A 379 10.52 7.30 -1.32
N THR A 380 9.89 8.33 -1.89
CA THR A 380 10.48 9.67 -2.01
C THR A 380 9.69 10.67 -1.15
N ASP A 381 10.34 11.76 -0.77
CA ASP A 381 9.72 12.86 -0.03
C ASP A 381 9.62 14.10 -0.93
N PRO A 382 8.67 15.03 -0.68
CA PRO A 382 7.60 14.92 0.32
C PRO A 382 6.50 13.91 -0.08
N GLN A 383 5.60 13.60 0.85
CA GLN A 383 4.54 12.60 0.66
C GLN A 383 3.13 13.21 0.72
N THR A 384 2.32 12.84 -0.26
CA THR A 384 0.87 12.88 -0.27
C THR A 384 0.35 11.58 0.35
N ILE A 385 -0.58 11.70 1.27
CA ILE A 385 -1.24 10.56 1.91
C ILE A 385 -2.33 10.01 0.99
N VAL A 386 -2.23 8.75 0.59
CA VAL A 386 -3.26 8.12 -0.27
C VAL A 386 -4.32 7.44 0.63
N PRO A 387 -5.61 7.82 0.57
CA PRO A 387 -6.66 7.12 1.33
C PRO A 387 -7.00 5.79 0.67
N CYS A 388 -6.25 4.73 0.99
CA CYS A 388 -6.48 3.38 0.49
C CYS A 388 -7.87 2.89 0.93
N GLY A 389 -8.70 2.50 -0.05
CA GLY A 389 -10.12 2.21 0.15
C GLY A 389 -11.03 3.43 0.09
N GLY A 390 -10.52 4.65 0.05
CA GLY A 390 -11.27 5.89 -0.18
C GLY A 390 -11.52 6.16 -1.66
N MET A 391 -12.25 7.23 -1.97
CA MET A 391 -12.52 7.63 -3.36
C MET A 391 -11.46 8.60 -3.89
N ALA A 392 -11.18 8.53 -5.18
CA ALA A 392 -10.43 9.55 -5.90
C ALA A 392 -11.17 9.98 -7.17
N THR A 393 -10.98 11.25 -7.54
CA THR A 393 -11.46 11.82 -8.80
C THR A 393 -10.27 12.28 -9.62
N LEU A 394 -10.18 11.82 -10.87
CA LEU A 394 -9.21 12.30 -11.84
C LEU A 394 -9.93 13.03 -12.97
N ASN A 395 -9.38 14.17 -13.38
CA ASN A 395 -9.82 14.89 -14.56
C ASN A 395 -8.64 15.01 -15.54
N PRO A 396 -8.51 14.08 -16.50
CA PRO A 396 -7.37 14.05 -17.41
C PRO A 396 -7.22 15.31 -18.26
N SER A 397 -8.33 15.94 -18.68
CA SER A 397 -8.29 17.15 -19.52
C SER A 397 -7.76 18.37 -18.76
N LYS A 398 -7.99 18.43 -17.44
CA LYS A 398 -7.45 19.48 -16.56
C LYS A 398 -6.17 19.07 -15.83
N ARG A 399 -5.75 17.81 -15.96
CA ARG A 399 -4.64 17.21 -15.20
C ARG A 399 -4.80 17.35 -13.68
N GLU A 400 -6.02 17.15 -13.18
CA GLU A 400 -6.36 17.29 -11.76
C GLU A 400 -6.58 15.92 -11.11
N ILE A 401 -6.11 15.79 -9.86
CA ILE A 401 -6.38 14.64 -9.00
C ILE A 401 -6.92 15.16 -7.68
N ILE A 402 -7.99 14.55 -7.17
CA ILE A 402 -8.57 14.83 -5.86
C ILE A 402 -8.69 13.51 -5.11
N PHE A 403 -8.18 13.45 -3.88
CA PHE A 403 -8.45 12.37 -2.94
C PHE A 403 -9.57 12.79 -1.99
N ASP A 404 -10.56 11.91 -1.81
CA ASP A 404 -11.65 12.11 -0.85
C ASP A 404 -11.26 11.49 0.49
N TYR A 405 -11.15 12.34 1.51
CA TYR A 405 -10.87 11.92 2.89
C TYR A 405 -12.13 11.84 3.77
N GLN A 406 -13.31 12.21 3.24
CA GLN A 406 -14.56 12.30 3.99
C GLN A 406 -15.43 11.04 3.88
N ASN A 407 -15.47 10.37 2.72
CA ASN A 407 -16.50 9.38 2.37
C ASN A 407 -16.01 7.99 1.91
#